data_AF-A0A958JJE5-F1
#
_entry.id   AF-A0A958JJE5-F1
#
_cell.length_a   1.000
_cell.length_b   1.000
_cell.length_c   1.000
_cell.angle_alpha   90.00
_cell.angle_beta   90.00
_cell.angle_gamma   90.00
#
_symmetry.space_group_name_H-M   'P 1'
#
loop_
_entity.id
_entity.type
_entity.pdbx_description
1 polymer ?
#
loop_
_entity_poly.entity_id
_entity_poly.type
_entity_poly.pdbx_seq_one_letter_code
_entity_poly.pdbx_strand_id
1 'polypeptide(L)'
;REKPENEDIEDLKGDDKKEAQSDNEAARLWINGIEMFKRKLGVRAVYDLSATPFFLRGSGYAEGTLFPWTISDFSLMDAIECGIVKLPRVPTADNIPEAEVPVFRDLWEHIRDDMPKKGRGKGQGELDPNSLPAKLQTALVALYNHYQETFEKWRTAGIDSPPVFIVVCNNTSTSKLVYEWISGWQRPVA
;
A
#
# COMPACT_ATOMS: atom_id res chain seq x y z
N ARG A 1 17.78 14.72 0.42
CA ARG A 1 18.15 15.20 -0.93
C ARG A 1 18.27 13.97 -1.81
N GLU A 2 17.87 14.07 -3.07
CA GLU A 2 18.17 13.02 -4.06
C GLU A 2 19.69 12.79 -4.10
N LYS A 3 20.10 11.55 -4.31
CA LYS A 3 21.49 11.26 -4.57
C LYS A 3 21.90 11.98 -5.87
N PRO A 4 22.99 12.76 -5.90
CA PRO A 4 23.52 13.27 -7.15
C PRO A 4 23.77 12.08 -8.10
N GLU A 5 23.38 12.22 -9.37
CA GLU A 5 23.56 11.16 -10.40
C GLU A 5 22.79 9.86 -10.07
N ASN A 6 21.51 9.98 -9.68
CA ASN A 6 20.64 8.83 -9.46
C ASN A 6 20.22 8.15 -10.78
N GLU A 7 21.05 7.22 -11.26
CA GLU A 7 20.78 6.41 -12.46
C GLU A 7 19.64 5.39 -12.25
N ASP A 8 19.30 5.03 -11.00
CA ASP A 8 18.33 3.97 -10.68
C ASP A 8 16.90 4.29 -11.14
N ILE A 9 16.54 5.57 -11.33
CA ILE A 9 15.23 5.98 -11.85
C ILE A 9 15.09 5.63 -13.33
N GLU A 10 16.19 5.55 -14.08
CA GLU A 10 16.16 5.20 -15.50
C GLU A 10 15.73 3.75 -15.70
N ASP A 11 16.12 2.87 -14.78
CA ASP A 11 15.85 1.43 -14.79
C ASP A 11 14.41 1.06 -14.37
N LEU A 12 13.68 1.98 -13.71
CA LEU A 12 12.27 1.79 -13.39
C LEU A 12 11.40 1.87 -14.65
N LYS A 13 10.31 1.09 -14.69
CA LYS A 13 9.40 1.03 -15.85
C LYS A 13 7.96 1.29 -15.43
N GLY A 14 7.17 1.84 -16.35
CA GLY A 14 5.72 1.94 -16.19
C GLY A 14 5.30 2.87 -15.05
N ASP A 15 4.48 2.36 -14.14
CA ASP A 15 3.92 3.12 -13.03
C ASP A 15 4.94 3.35 -11.91
N ASP A 16 5.82 2.37 -11.62
CA ASP A 16 6.90 2.49 -10.63
C ASP A 16 7.82 3.68 -10.92
N LYS A 17 8.11 3.95 -12.21
CA LYS A 17 8.92 5.10 -12.61
C LYS A 17 8.20 6.43 -12.32
N LYS A 18 6.89 6.49 -12.60
CA LYS A 18 6.10 7.70 -12.38
C LYS A 18 5.93 7.99 -10.89
N GLU A 19 5.73 6.95 -10.09
CA GLU A 19 5.64 7.05 -8.63
C GLU A 19 6.96 7.56 -8.05
N ALA A 20 8.08 6.92 -8.40
CA ALA A 20 9.41 7.38 -7.96
C ALA A 20 9.71 8.84 -8.37
N GLN A 21 9.28 9.26 -9.56
CA GLN A 21 9.41 10.66 -9.99
C GLN A 21 8.55 11.61 -9.14
N SER A 22 7.28 11.27 -8.93
CA SER A 22 6.35 12.05 -8.11
C SER A 22 6.82 12.17 -6.66
N ASP A 23 7.29 11.08 -6.07
CA ASP A 23 7.80 11.07 -4.70
C ASP A 23 9.05 11.92 -4.55
N ASN A 24 9.96 11.87 -5.54
CA ASN A 24 11.12 12.75 -5.57
C ASN A 24 10.73 14.22 -5.71
N GLU A 25 9.73 14.55 -6.52
CA GLU A 25 9.19 15.91 -6.62
C GLU A 25 8.56 16.38 -5.30
N ALA A 26 7.76 15.54 -4.65
CA ALA A 26 7.15 15.84 -3.37
C ALA A 26 8.21 16.03 -2.27
N ALA A 27 9.22 15.16 -2.22
CA ALA A 27 10.34 15.27 -1.28
C ALA A 27 11.12 16.58 -1.48
N ARG A 28 11.29 17.05 -2.73
CA ARG A 28 11.90 18.36 -3.04
C ARG A 28 11.10 19.51 -2.42
N LEU A 29 9.78 19.48 -2.46
CA LEU A 29 8.95 20.55 -1.89
C LEU A 29 9.15 20.69 -0.38
N TRP A 30 9.14 19.58 0.36
CA TRP A 30 9.30 19.59 1.81
C TRP A 30 10.66 20.10 2.26
N ILE A 31 11.76 19.60 1.67
CA ILE A 31 13.10 20.03 2.05
C ILE A 31 13.34 21.50 1.68
N ASN A 32 12.86 21.94 0.52
CA ASN A 32 12.95 23.34 0.10
C ASN A 32 12.16 24.25 1.06
N GLY A 33 10.97 23.81 1.48
CA GLY A 33 10.16 24.51 2.49
C GLY A 33 10.93 24.74 3.80
N ILE A 34 11.55 23.69 4.34
CA ILE A 34 12.35 23.77 5.57
C ILE A 34 13.59 24.66 5.37
N GLU A 35 14.28 24.56 4.23
CA GLU A 35 15.42 25.42 3.91
C GLU A 35 15.02 26.90 3.82
N MET A 36 13.89 27.21 3.20
CA MET A 36 13.36 28.58 3.11
C MET A 36 13.00 29.12 4.50
N PHE A 37 12.32 28.32 5.32
CA PHE A 37 11.98 28.68 6.69
C PHE A 37 13.24 28.94 7.52
N LYS A 38 14.26 28.08 7.41
CA LYS A 38 15.57 28.26 8.06
C LYS A 38 16.24 29.57 7.67
N ARG A 39 16.18 29.97 6.39
CA ARG A 39 16.76 31.24 5.91
C ARG A 39 16.03 32.48 6.41
N LYS A 40 14.70 32.41 6.57
CA LYS A 40 13.86 33.57 6.90
C LYS A 40 13.61 33.75 8.39
N LEU A 41 13.38 32.66 9.12
CA LEU A 41 12.95 32.66 10.51
C LEU A 41 13.90 31.87 11.43
N GLY A 42 14.80 31.07 10.85
CA GLY A 42 15.62 30.11 11.58
C GLY A 42 14.87 28.81 11.85
N VAL A 43 15.63 27.72 12.02
CA VAL A 43 15.10 26.40 12.45
C VAL A 43 15.97 25.95 13.61
N ARG A 44 15.35 25.66 14.76
CA ARG A 44 16.05 25.17 15.95
C ARG A 44 16.45 23.71 15.83
N ALA A 45 15.55 22.86 15.36
CA ALA A 45 15.75 21.42 15.21
C ALA A 45 14.81 20.88 14.12
N VAL A 46 15.19 19.75 13.52
CA VAL A 46 14.37 18.95 12.60
C VAL A 46 14.40 17.52 13.11
N TYR A 47 13.21 16.94 13.30
CA TYR A 47 13.06 15.54 13.67
C TYR A 47 12.44 14.82 12.47
N ASP A 48 13.13 13.80 11.99
CA ASP A 48 12.63 12.91 10.94
C ASP A 48 12.10 11.64 11.60
N LEU A 49 10.83 11.33 11.34
CA LEU A 49 10.12 10.19 11.90
C LEU A 49 9.63 9.34 10.75
N SER A 50 10.13 8.10 10.66
CA SER A 50 9.75 7.16 9.61
C SER A 50 9.50 5.77 10.20
N ALA A 51 8.44 5.12 9.73
CA ALA A 51 8.17 3.71 10.01
C ALA A 51 9.09 2.77 9.20
N THR A 52 9.69 3.28 8.12
CA THR A 52 10.61 2.57 7.23
C THR A 52 11.83 3.45 6.97
N PRO A 53 12.76 3.59 7.94
CA PRO A 53 13.88 4.52 7.86
C PRO A 53 15.01 4.01 6.96
N PHE A 54 14.66 3.43 5.81
CA PHE A 54 15.58 2.84 4.84
C PHE A 54 15.24 3.29 3.42
N PHE A 55 16.25 3.25 2.56
CA PHE A 55 16.10 3.61 1.16
C PHE A 55 15.30 2.54 0.40
N LEU A 56 14.32 3.02 -0.37
CA LEU A 56 13.54 2.19 -1.30
C LEU A 56 14.25 2.12 -2.66
N ARG A 57 13.87 1.14 -3.46
CA ARG A 57 14.31 1.01 -4.85
C ARG A 57 14.01 2.30 -5.64
N GLY A 58 14.96 2.76 -6.46
CA GLY A 58 14.84 4.00 -7.24
C GLY A 58 15.27 5.28 -6.52
N SER A 59 15.67 5.19 -5.25
CA SER A 59 16.18 6.33 -4.48
C SER A 59 17.64 6.71 -4.80
N GLY A 60 18.35 5.90 -5.58
CA GLY A 60 19.79 6.04 -5.85
C GLY A 60 20.70 5.37 -4.83
N TYR A 61 20.13 4.91 -3.71
CA TYR A 61 20.83 4.21 -2.65
C TYR A 61 20.46 2.73 -2.66
N ALA A 62 21.37 1.88 -2.14
CA ALA A 62 21.10 0.46 -2.02
C ALA A 62 19.85 0.22 -1.17
N GLU A 63 18.90 -0.52 -1.74
CA GLU A 63 17.62 -0.82 -1.09
C GLU A 63 17.83 -1.48 0.27
N GLY A 64 17.06 -1.05 1.27
CA GLY A 64 17.17 -1.54 2.65
C GLY A 64 18.30 -0.90 3.48
N THR A 65 19.11 -0.01 2.90
CA THR A 65 20.11 0.75 3.68
C THR A 65 19.41 1.79 4.55
N LEU A 66 19.70 1.79 5.86
CA LEU A 66 19.17 2.79 6.79
C LEU A 66 19.61 4.20 6.41
N PHE A 67 18.75 5.18 6.69
CA PHE A 67 19.13 6.58 6.51
C PHE A 67 20.35 6.93 7.37
N PRO A 68 21.34 7.67 6.83
CA PRO A 68 22.57 7.99 7.58
C PRO A 68 22.34 8.81 8.85
N TRP A 69 21.18 9.46 8.98
CA TRP A 69 20.80 10.27 10.13
C TRP A 69 19.83 9.56 11.09
N THR A 70 19.57 8.27 10.90
CA THR A 70 18.81 7.47 11.86
C THR A 70 19.60 7.38 13.18
N ILE A 71 19.02 7.93 14.26
CA ILE A 71 19.63 7.93 15.60
C ILE A 71 19.11 6.77 16.44
N SER A 72 17.84 6.40 16.25
CA SER A 72 17.18 5.32 16.98
C SER A 72 16.15 4.67 16.06
N ASP A 73 16.16 3.34 16.02
CA ASP A 73 15.14 2.53 15.39
C ASP A 73 14.51 1.58 16.42
N PHE A 74 13.25 1.22 16.20
CA PHE A 74 12.55 0.19 16.95
C PHE A 74 11.88 -0.73 15.94
N SER A 75 12.49 -1.90 15.72
CA SER A 75 12.14 -2.73 14.58
C SER A 75 10.80 -3.45 14.80
N LEU A 76 10.19 -3.91 13.70
CA LEU A 76 9.00 -4.75 13.76
C LEU A 76 9.25 -6.04 14.57
N MET A 77 10.46 -6.61 14.47
CA MET A 77 10.87 -7.78 15.25
C MET A 77 10.83 -7.48 16.74
N ASP A 78 11.50 -6.41 17.19
CA ASP A 78 11.53 -6.02 18.60
C ASP A 78 10.11 -5.73 19.11
N ALA A 79 9.29 -5.06 18.29
CA ALA A 79 7.91 -4.76 18.62
C ALA A 79 7.05 -6.01 18.82
N ILE A 80 7.32 -7.08 18.07
CA ILE A 80 6.66 -8.38 18.24
C ILE A 80 7.16 -9.06 19.51
N GLU A 81 8.47 -9.10 19.73
CA GLU A 81 9.09 -9.78 20.88
C GLU A 81 8.69 -9.15 22.21
N CYS A 82 8.52 -7.83 22.26
CA CYS A 82 8.06 -7.13 23.46
C CYS A 82 6.52 -7.10 23.61
N GLY A 83 5.77 -7.69 22.68
CA GLY A 83 4.32 -7.82 22.74
C GLY A 83 3.54 -6.55 22.40
N ILE A 84 4.17 -5.53 21.82
CA ILE A 84 3.49 -4.32 21.34
C ILE A 84 2.78 -4.58 20.00
N VAL A 85 3.37 -5.43 19.15
CA VAL A 85 2.83 -5.81 17.84
C VAL A 85 2.50 -7.30 17.81
N LYS A 86 1.44 -7.66 17.09
CA LYS A 86 1.02 -9.06 16.92
C LYS A 86 1.80 -9.71 15.79
N LEU A 87 2.08 -11.00 15.93
CA LEU A 87 2.55 -11.83 14.83
C LEU A 87 1.52 -11.81 13.69
N PRO A 88 1.95 -11.55 12.44
CA PRO A 88 1.06 -11.62 11.29
C PRO A 88 0.53 -13.05 11.16
N ARG A 89 -0.80 -13.20 11.21
CA ARG A 89 -1.46 -14.47 10.93
C ARG A 89 -1.77 -14.54 9.45
N VAL A 90 -1.31 -15.60 8.80
CA VAL A 90 -1.69 -15.91 7.42
C VAL A 90 -3.13 -16.46 7.44
N PRO A 91 -3.99 -16.10 6.47
CA PRO A 91 -5.31 -16.71 6.35
C PRO A 91 -5.21 -18.24 6.27
N THR A 92 -5.85 -18.95 7.20
CA THR A 92 -5.86 -20.42 7.26
C THR A 92 -7.18 -21.05 6.82
N ALA A 93 -8.22 -20.25 6.57
CA ALA A 93 -9.56 -20.75 6.28
C ALA A 93 -10.07 -20.20 4.94
N ASP A 94 -10.10 -21.08 3.94
CA ASP A 94 -10.96 -20.94 2.78
C ASP A 94 -12.19 -21.82 3.00
N ASN A 95 -13.40 -21.30 2.75
CA ASN A 95 -14.60 -22.13 2.62
C ASN A 95 -14.66 -22.81 1.22
N ILE A 96 -13.50 -23.12 0.62
CA ILE A 96 -13.39 -23.76 -0.69
C ILE A 96 -12.96 -25.22 -0.46
N PRO A 97 -13.85 -26.21 -0.63
CA PRO A 97 -13.60 -27.61 -0.27
C PRO A 97 -12.47 -28.31 -1.03
N GLU A 98 -11.92 -27.70 -2.10
CA GLU A 98 -11.18 -28.40 -3.17
C GLU A 98 -9.71 -27.95 -3.33
N ALA A 99 -9.18 -27.05 -2.48
CA ALA A 99 -7.80 -26.56 -2.59
C ALA A 99 -6.89 -27.05 -1.46
N GLU A 100 -5.75 -27.66 -1.82
CA GLU A 100 -4.73 -28.18 -0.88
C GLU A 100 -3.95 -27.08 -0.12
N VAL A 101 -3.99 -25.84 -0.61
CA VAL A 101 -3.39 -24.63 0.00
C VAL A 101 -4.51 -23.58 0.12
N PRO A 102 -4.58 -22.76 1.19
CA PRO A 102 -5.53 -21.64 1.23
C PRO A 102 -5.31 -20.70 0.03
N VAL A 103 -6.20 -20.74 -0.95
CA VAL A 103 -6.29 -19.91 -2.16
C VAL A 103 -6.23 -18.42 -1.81
N PHE A 104 -6.74 -18.00 -0.64
CA PHE A 104 -6.63 -16.61 -0.19
C PHE A 104 -5.22 -16.18 0.21
N ARG A 105 -4.33 -17.12 0.55
CA ARG A 105 -2.91 -16.83 0.85
C ARG A 105 -2.19 -16.30 -0.39
N ASP A 106 -2.35 -17.00 -1.50
CA ASP A 106 -1.68 -16.71 -2.78
C ASP A 106 -2.69 -16.19 -3.82
N LEU A 107 -3.68 -15.41 -3.36
CA LEU A 107 -4.81 -14.95 -4.17
C LEU A 107 -4.35 -14.28 -5.48
N TRP A 108 -3.29 -13.46 -5.41
CA TRP A 108 -2.76 -12.75 -6.56
C TRP A 108 -2.32 -13.70 -7.68
N GLU A 109 -1.67 -14.82 -7.36
CA GLU A 109 -1.21 -15.80 -8.35
C GLU A 109 -2.38 -16.42 -9.11
N HIS A 110 -3.55 -16.48 -8.48
CA HIS A 110 -4.75 -17.10 -9.03
C HIS A 110 -5.70 -16.14 -9.75
N ILE A 111 -5.50 -14.83 -9.63
CA ILE A 111 -6.38 -13.82 -10.24
C ILE A 111 -5.64 -12.92 -11.25
N ARG A 112 -4.31 -12.83 -11.22
CA ARG A 112 -3.54 -11.86 -12.01
C ARG A 112 -3.81 -11.91 -13.52
N ASP A 113 -4.11 -13.09 -14.05
CA ASP A 113 -4.35 -13.29 -15.48
C ASP A 113 -5.77 -12.89 -15.89
N ASP A 114 -6.73 -13.00 -14.96
CA ASP A 114 -8.12 -12.60 -15.13
C ASP A 114 -8.37 -11.12 -14.81
N MET A 115 -7.40 -10.45 -14.19
CA MET A 115 -7.53 -9.05 -13.81
C MET A 115 -7.67 -8.15 -15.06
N PRO A 116 -8.63 -7.20 -15.05
CA PRO A 116 -8.80 -6.24 -16.13
C PRO A 116 -7.53 -5.43 -16.36
N LYS A 117 -7.01 -5.44 -17.59
CA LYS A 117 -5.80 -4.70 -17.97
C LYS A 117 -6.18 -3.43 -18.70
N LYS A 118 -5.69 -2.29 -18.23
CA LYS A 118 -5.79 -1.02 -18.97
C LYS A 118 -4.83 -1.10 -20.17
N GLY A 119 -5.36 -1.15 -21.39
CA GLY A 119 -4.51 -1.16 -22.58
C GLY A 119 -3.76 0.17 -22.76
N ARG A 120 -2.62 0.11 -23.45
CA ARG A 120 -1.71 1.26 -23.68
C ARG A 120 -2.22 2.30 -24.71
N GLY A 121 -3.41 2.13 -25.27
CA GLY A 121 -3.95 2.98 -26.34
C GLY A 121 -4.88 4.10 -25.84
N LYS A 122 -4.76 5.30 -26.43
CA LYS A 122 -5.76 6.37 -26.29
C LYS A 122 -7.07 5.89 -26.94
N GLY A 123 -8.04 5.46 -26.14
CA GLY A 123 -9.37 5.04 -26.63
C GLY A 123 -9.93 3.76 -26.01
N GLN A 124 -9.19 3.03 -25.17
CA GLN A 124 -9.80 2.00 -24.33
C GLN A 124 -10.47 2.68 -23.13
N GLY A 125 -11.77 2.42 -22.96
CA GLY A 125 -12.62 3.01 -21.93
C GLY A 125 -12.13 2.74 -20.51
N GLU A 126 -12.75 3.42 -19.54
CA GLU A 126 -12.46 3.15 -18.13
C GLU A 126 -12.73 1.69 -17.78
N LEU A 127 -11.84 1.11 -16.96
CA LEU A 127 -11.99 -0.25 -16.46
C LEU A 127 -13.35 -0.40 -15.77
N ASP A 128 -14.01 -1.52 -15.99
CA ASP A 128 -15.33 -1.81 -15.40
C ASP A 128 -15.18 -2.47 -14.03
N PRO A 129 -15.60 -1.84 -12.92
CA PRO A 129 -15.52 -2.47 -11.60
C PRO A 129 -16.25 -3.80 -11.50
N ASN A 130 -17.28 -4.03 -12.33
CA ASN A 130 -17.98 -5.32 -12.38
C ASN A 130 -17.17 -6.44 -13.04
N SER A 131 -16.07 -6.12 -13.72
CA SER A 131 -15.19 -7.10 -14.36
C SER A 131 -14.12 -7.69 -13.41
N LEU A 132 -14.19 -7.38 -12.11
CA LEU A 132 -13.32 -8.01 -11.11
C LEU A 132 -13.52 -9.54 -11.08
N PRO A 133 -12.45 -10.34 -11.00
CA PRO A 133 -12.55 -11.80 -10.95
C PRO A 133 -13.45 -12.28 -9.80
N ALA A 134 -14.31 -13.26 -10.06
CA ALA A 134 -15.22 -13.81 -9.06
C ALA A 134 -14.49 -14.30 -7.79
N LYS A 135 -13.29 -14.89 -7.94
CA LYS A 135 -12.45 -15.31 -6.81
C LYS A 135 -12.09 -14.14 -5.90
N LEU A 136 -11.74 -12.98 -6.47
CA LEU A 136 -11.41 -11.78 -5.70
C LEU A 136 -12.65 -11.24 -4.99
N GLN A 137 -13.81 -11.20 -5.66
CA GLN A 137 -15.07 -10.78 -5.04
C GLN A 137 -15.44 -11.69 -3.85
N THR A 138 -15.36 -13.02 -4.03
CA THR A 138 -15.61 -14.00 -2.97
C THR A 138 -14.64 -13.82 -1.80
N ALA A 139 -13.35 -13.60 -2.08
CA ALA A 139 -12.35 -13.34 -1.03
C ALA A 139 -12.66 -12.06 -0.24
N LEU A 140 -12.99 -10.96 -0.93
CA LEU A 140 -13.36 -9.70 -0.30
C LEU A 140 -14.59 -9.85 0.59
N VAL A 141 -15.64 -10.52 0.12
CA VAL A 141 -16.86 -10.78 0.90
C VAL A 141 -16.56 -11.67 2.12
N ALA A 142 -15.79 -12.75 1.95
CA ALA A 142 -15.44 -13.65 3.04
C ALA A 142 -14.65 -12.93 4.14
N LEU A 143 -13.63 -12.14 3.76
CA LEU A 143 -12.83 -11.35 4.70
C LEU A 143 -13.64 -10.24 5.37
N TYR A 144 -14.57 -9.62 4.65
CA TYR A 144 -15.47 -8.62 5.20
C TYR A 144 -16.47 -9.22 6.21
N ASN A 145 -17.00 -10.42 5.95
CA ASN A 145 -17.86 -11.10 6.93
C ASN A 145 -17.10 -11.36 8.24
N HIS A 146 -15.84 -11.80 8.17
CA HIS A 146 -14.99 -11.94 9.36
C HIS A 146 -14.72 -10.59 10.07
N TYR A 147 -14.52 -9.51 9.30
CA TYR A 147 -14.45 -8.16 9.85
C TYR A 147 -15.72 -7.79 10.62
N GLN A 148 -16.91 -8.07 10.08
CA GLN A 148 -18.19 -7.75 10.72
C GLN A 148 -18.36 -8.51 12.05
N GLU A 149 -18.02 -9.80 12.09
CA GLU A 149 -18.01 -10.57 13.34
C GLU A 149 -17.06 -9.98 14.38
N THR A 150 -15.88 -9.54 13.94
CA THR A 150 -14.88 -8.91 14.82
C THR A 150 -15.37 -7.57 15.34
N PHE A 151 -15.96 -6.76 14.46
CA PHE A 151 -16.54 -5.46 14.79
C PHE A 151 -17.62 -5.61 15.88
N GLU A 152 -18.54 -6.57 15.73
CA GLU A 152 -19.61 -6.76 16.72
C GLU A 152 -19.08 -7.26 18.07
N LYS A 153 -18.06 -8.13 18.06
CA LYS A 153 -17.36 -8.56 19.28
C LYS A 153 -16.70 -7.37 20.00
N TRP A 154 -16.01 -6.50 19.26
CA TRP A 154 -15.35 -5.32 19.82
C TRP A 154 -16.35 -4.30 20.36
N ARG A 155 -17.44 -4.08 19.63
CA ARG A 155 -18.56 -3.24 20.05
C ARG A 155 -19.19 -3.74 21.36
N THR A 156 -19.45 -5.04 21.44
CA THR A 156 -20.02 -5.68 22.66
C THR A 156 -19.06 -5.58 23.85
N ALA A 157 -17.75 -5.67 23.60
CA ALA A 157 -16.71 -5.53 24.62
C ALA A 157 -16.45 -4.07 25.05
N GLY A 158 -17.12 -3.08 24.45
CA GLY A 158 -16.93 -1.67 24.75
C GLY A 158 -15.59 -1.10 24.26
N ILE A 159 -15.02 -1.68 23.20
CA ILE A 159 -13.82 -1.13 22.55
C ILE A 159 -14.26 -0.03 21.58
N ASP A 160 -13.85 1.21 21.85
CA ASP A 160 -14.28 2.39 21.10
C ASP A 160 -13.78 2.43 19.64
N SER A 161 -12.63 1.82 19.37
CA SER A 161 -12.03 1.81 18.04
C SER A 161 -12.49 0.59 17.25
N PRO A 162 -13.08 0.75 16.05
CA PRO A 162 -13.46 -0.40 15.22
C PRO A 162 -12.21 -1.10 14.64
N PRO A 163 -12.32 -2.38 14.24
CA PRO A 163 -11.28 -3.01 13.43
C PRO A 163 -11.08 -2.26 12.11
N VAL A 164 -9.96 -2.55 11.45
CA VAL A 164 -9.61 -2.00 10.14
C VAL A 164 -9.56 -3.14 9.12
N PHE A 165 -10.14 -2.92 7.94
CA PHE A 165 -10.02 -3.80 6.78
C PHE A 165 -9.23 -3.09 5.69
N ILE A 166 -8.07 -3.64 5.33
CA ILE A 166 -7.12 -3.03 4.37
C ILE A 166 -7.04 -3.93 3.14
N VAL A 167 -7.17 -3.33 1.95
CA VAL A 167 -6.94 -4.00 0.68
C VAL A 167 -5.75 -3.34 -0.02
N VAL A 168 -4.67 -4.10 -0.19
CA VAL A 168 -3.46 -3.63 -0.88
C VAL A 168 -3.45 -4.19 -2.29
N CYS A 169 -3.28 -3.32 -3.28
CA CYS A 169 -3.29 -3.68 -4.70
C CYS A 169 -1.91 -3.48 -5.31
N ASN A 170 -1.62 -4.22 -6.38
CA ASN A 170 -0.33 -4.20 -7.04
C ASN A 170 -0.02 -2.91 -7.82
N ASN A 171 -1.04 -2.11 -8.15
CA ASN A 171 -0.89 -0.80 -8.79
C ASN A 171 -2.15 0.06 -8.58
N THR A 172 -2.06 1.33 -8.99
CA THR A 172 -3.13 2.33 -8.84
C THR A 172 -4.37 2.07 -9.69
N SER A 173 -4.22 1.40 -10.84
CA SER A 173 -5.37 1.05 -11.70
C SER A 173 -6.21 -0.04 -11.05
N THR A 174 -5.57 -1.07 -10.51
CA THR A 174 -6.21 -2.13 -9.73
C THR A 174 -6.84 -1.55 -8.46
N SER A 175 -6.13 -0.68 -7.74
CA SER A 175 -6.68 -0.09 -6.50
C SER A 175 -7.92 0.77 -6.76
N LYS A 176 -7.95 1.56 -7.84
CA LYS A 176 -9.15 2.30 -8.26
C LYS A 176 -10.31 1.37 -8.56
N LEU A 177 -10.08 0.27 -9.28
CA LEU A 177 -11.11 -0.71 -9.63
C LEU A 177 -11.75 -1.35 -8.39
N VAL A 178 -10.91 -1.79 -7.44
CA VAL A 178 -11.37 -2.38 -6.18
C VAL A 178 -12.09 -1.34 -5.33
N TYR A 179 -11.57 -0.10 -5.26
CA TYR A 179 -12.22 1.01 -4.57
C TYR A 179 -13.63 1.28 -5.13
N GLU A 180 -13.78 1.36 -6.45
CA GLU A 180 -15.07 1.61 -7.11
C GLU A 180 -16.05 0.45 -6.88
N TRP A 181 -15.58 -0.79 -6.84
CA TRP A 181 -16.42 -1.93 -6.50
C TRP A 181 -16.90 -1.91 -5.05
N ILE A 182 -16.02 -1.57 -4.10
CA ILE A 182 -16.34 -1.52 -2.66
C ILE A 182 -17.24 -0.32 -2.31
N SER A 183 -16.87 0.88 -2.78
CA SER A 183 -17.57 2.13 -2.44
C SER A 183 -18.80 2.40 -3.31
N GLY A 184 -18.96 1.64 -4.39
CA GLY A 184 -19.93 1.92 -5.44
C GLY A 184 -19.39 2.91 -6.47
N TRP A 185 -19.97 2.87 -7.67
CA TRP A 185 -19.56 3.71 -8.78
C TRP A 185 -20.76 4.20 -9.58
N GLN A 186 -20.60 5.34 -10.25
CA GLN A 186 -21.59 5.90 -11.16
C GLN A 186 -20.86 6.33 -12.44
N ARG A 187 -21.34 5.85 -13.60
CA ARG A 187 -20.87 6.36 -14.89
C ARG A 187 -21.86 7.41 -15.39
N PRO A 188 -21.36 8.55 -15.92
CA PRO A 188 -22.22 9.46 -16.67
C PRO A 188 -22.93 8.66 -17.77
N VAL A 189 -24.26 8.79 -17.84
CA VAL A 189 -25.00 8.25 -18.99
C VAL A 189 -24.54 9.04 -20.21
N ALA A 190 -23.96 8.34 -21.18
CA ALA A 190 -23.54 8.92 -22.46
C ALA A 190 -24.74 9.28 -23.32
#